data_AF-A0AAJ7WD81-F1
#
_entry.id   AF-A0AAJ7WD81-F1
#
_cell.length_a   1.000
_cell.length_b   1.000
_cell.length_c   1.000
_cell.angle_alpha   90.00
_cell.angle_beta   90.00
_cell.angle_gamma   90.00
#
_symmetry.space_group_name_H-M   'P 1'
#
loop_
_entity.id
_entity.type
_entity.pdbx_description
1 polymer ?
#
loop_
_entity_poly.entity_id
_entity_poly.type
_entity_poly.pdbx_seq_one_letter_code
_entity_poly.pdbx_strand_id
1 'polypeptide(L)'
;MELHGCNISLACFHGINFKSKSWAIFSLKEPCISFTTEAQEIPSVESPNTRDVHVVQTLTISLGQQQEQHARHHSMATVCKLSRSVLFPPQFKSLQEWFHYAFASSDIDAVDRFPCVERERTDSTSDTANVTRGRTTSTNTGKLQEHSHAREVIFALPSLQLHLKTEHLQTAKTPVVIGAPKHVVYSKYVRELLFSLFQIW
;
A
#
# COMPACT_ATOMS: atom_id res chain seq x y z
N MET A 1 -16.33 -6.74 -6.44
CA MET A 1 -14.90 -7.12 -6.59
C MET A 1 -14.27 -7.04 -5.21
N GLU A 2 -13.44 -8.00 -4.84
CA GLU A 2 -12.78 -8.02 -3.53
C GLU A 2 -11.29 -8.29 -3.71
N LEU A 3 -10.46 -7.48 -3.05
CA LEU A 3 -9.00 -7.58 -3.05
C LEU A 3 -8.52 -7.81 -1.63
N HIS A 4 -7.79 -8.89 -1.44
CA HIS A 4 -7.21 -9.27 -0.15
C HIS A 4 -5.69 -9.22 -0.24
N GLY A 5 -5.04 -8.70 0.80
CA GLY A 5 -3.61 -8.78 1.00
C GLY A 5 -3.30 -9.41 2.35
N CYS A 6 -2.19 -10.13 2.46
CA CYS A 6 -1.70 -10.58 3.76
C CYS A 6 -1.10 -9.39 4.53
N ASN A 7 -0.20 -8.65 3.88
CA ASN A 7 0.47 -7.48 4.45
C ASN A 7 0.68 -6.43 3.36
N ILE A 8 0.58 -5.15 3.71
CA ILE A 8 1.01 -4.02 2.88
C ILE A 8 1.97 -3.18 3.72
N SER A 9 3.16 -2.89 3.18
CA SER A 9 4.09 -1.98 3.82
C SER A 9 4.64 -0.95 2.85
N LEU A 10 4.90 0.24 3.36
CA LEU A 10 5.41 1.39 2.62
C LEU A 10 6.50 2.07 3.45
N ALA A 11 7.69 2.26 2.87
CA ALA A 11 8.73 3.11 3.43
C ALA A 11 8.67 4.50 2.79
N CYS A 12 8.63 5.54 3.62
CA CYS A 12 8.58 6.93 3.17
C CYS A 12 9.80 7.69 3.69
N PHE A 13 10.68 8.07 2.77
CA PHE A 13 11.86 8.87 3.06
C PHE A 13 11.58 10.34 2.77
N HIS A 14 12.10 11.21 3.63
CA HIS A 14 12.12 12.64 3.34
C HIS A 14 13.16 12.96 2.26
N GLY A 15 12.80 13.78 1.27
CA GLY A 15 13.69 14.30 0.24
C GLY A 15 14.04 13.31 -0.88
N ILE A 16 14.86 13.78 -1.83
CA ILE A 16 15.39 12.97 -2.93
C ILE A 16 16.67 12.24 -2.52
N ASN A 17 16.89 11.02 -3.03
CA ASN A 17 18.11 10.22 -2.87
C ASN A 17 18.37 9.58 -1.48
N PHE A 18 17.32 9.31 -0.67
CA PHE A 18 17.43 8.47 0.54
C PHE A 18 18.48 8.92 1.58
N LYS A 19 18.89 10.20 1.55
CA LYS A 19 19.95 10.72 2.43
C LYS A 19 19.48 10.95 3.87
N SER A 20 18.17 11.07 4.08
CA SER A 20 17.57 11.33 5.39
C SER A 20 17.98 10.30 6.42
N LYS A 21 18.34 10.77 7.63
CA LYS A 21 18.74 9.91 8.76
C LYS A 21 17.56 9.09 9.28
N SER A 22 16.34 9.55 9.03
CA SER A 22 15.10 8.90 9.45
C SER A 22 14.12 8.76 8.30
N TRP A 23 13.28 7.74 8.38
CA TRP A 23 12.17 7.48 7.45
C TRP A 23 10.99 6.87 8.21
N ALA A 24 9.80 6.96 7.62
CA ALA A 24 8.61 6.32 8.15
C ALA A 24 8.41 4.96 7.49
N ILE A 25 7.91 4.00 8.26
CA ILE A 25 7.35 2.74 7.76
C ILE A 25 5.87 2.72 8.14
N PHE A 26 5.03 2.55 7.14
CA PHE A 26 3.62 2.24 7.28
C PHE A 26 3.46 0.75 7.04
N SER A 27 2.77 0.05 7.93
CA SER A 27 2.47 -1.37 7.76
C SER A 27 1.02 -1.64 8.07
N LEU A 28 0.37 -2.43 7.24
CA LEU A 28 -1.01 -2.89 7.35
C LEU A 28 -1.02 -4.42 7.31
N LYS A 29 -1.74 -5.04 8.23
CA LYS A 29 -1.99 -6.48 8.27
C LYS A 29 -3.42 -6.78 7.83
N GLU A 30 -3.55 -7.84 7.05
CA GLU A 30 -4.81 -8.35 6.51
C GLU A 30 -5.71 -7.25 5.89
N PRO A 31 -5.17 -6.38 5.01
CA PRO A 31 -6.01 -5.42 4.31
C PRO A 31 -6.96 -6.14 3.35
N CYS A 32 -8.25 -5.81 3.45
CA CYS A 32 -9.27 -6.21 2.49
C CYS A 32 -10.01 -4.98 1.97
N ILE A 33 -10.16 -4.90 0.66
CA ILE A 33 -10.92 -3.86 -0.03
C ILE A 33 -12.01 -4.53 -0.87
N SER A 34 -13.27 -4.16 -0.61
CA SER A 34 -14.41 -4.60 -1.39
C SER A 34 -15.08 -3.41 -2.07
N PHE A 35 -15.36 -3.53 -3.35
CA PHE A 35 -16.08 -2.52 -4.13
C PHE A 35 -17.27 -3.15 -4.84
N THR A 36 -18.45 -2.57 -4.63
CA THR A 36 -19.70 -2.92 -5.30
C THR A 36 -20.28 -1.70 -5.98
N THR A 37 -20.86 -1.91 -7.17
CA THR A 37 -21.54 -0.88 -7.94
C THR A 37 -22.87 -1.44 -8.40
N GLU A 38 -23.93 -0.67 -8.20
CA GLU A 38 -25.27 -0.97 -8.67
C GLU A 38 -25.71 0.21 -9.54
N ALA A 39 -26.27 -0.09 -10.71
CA ALA A 39 -26.76 0.92 -11.64
C ALA A 39 -28.17 0.52 -12.09
N GLN A 40 -29.09 1.47 -12.03
CA GLN A 40 -30.49 1.27 -12.40
C GLN A 40 -30.97 2.40 -13.29
N GLU A 41 -31.60 2.06 -14.40
CA GLU A 41 -32.33 3.03 -15.21
C GLU A 41 -33.63 3.44 -14.52
N ILE A 42 -33.83 4.75 -14.40
CA ILE A 42 -35.04 5.35 -13.83
C ILE A 42 -35.67 6.31 -14.86
N PRO A 43 -37.00 6.50 -14.85
CA PRO A 43 -37.63 7.53 -15.66
C PRO A 43 -36.98 8.90 -15.37
N SER A 44 -36.62 9.65 -16.41
CA SER A 44 -36.06 10.98 -16.21
C SER A 44 -37.11 11.94 -15.67
N VAL A 45 -36.68 12.81 -14.74
CA VAL A 45 -37.52 13.89 -14.21
C VAL A 45 -37.60 15.07 -15.17
N GLU A 46 -36.54 15.28 -15.98
CA GLU A 46 -36.41 16.48 -16.82
C GLU A 46 -37.04 16.31 -18.20
N SER A 47 -37.08 15.09 -18.74
CA SER A 47 -37.58 14.84 -20.09
C SER A 47 -38.47 13.59 -20.15
N PRO A 48 -39.75 13.75 -20.55
CA PRO A 48 -40.60 12.63 -20.86
C PRO A 48 -39.94 11.75 -21.93
N ASN A 49 -40.01 10.43 -21.76
CA ASN A 49 -39.46 9.40 -22.66
C ASN A 49 -37.93 9.23 -22.64
N THR A 50 -37.21 9.81 -21.69
CA THR A 50 -35.79 9.49 -21.47
C THR A 50 -35.58 8.75 -20.14
N ARG A 51 -34.40 8.14 -19.99
CA ARG A 51 -34.00 7.39 -18.80
C ARG A 51 -32.74 7.98 -18.23
N ASP A 52 -32.77 8.30 -16.95
CA ASP A 52 -31.58 8.62 -16.18
C ASP A 52 -31.03 7.33 -15.56
N VAL A 53 -29.76 7.33 -15.17
CA VAL A 53 -29.11 6.19 -14.53
C VAL A 53 -28.75 6.57 -13.10
N HIS A 54 -29.41 5.91 -12.15
CA HIS A 54 -29.05 6.01 -10.74
C HIS A 54 -27.94 5.00 -10.45
N VAL A 55 -26.79 5.49 -9.99
CA VAL A 55 -25.60 4.69 -9.67
C VAL A 55 -25.32 4.79 -8.19
N VAL A 56 -25.22 3.63 -7.53
CA VAL A 56 -24.79 3.49 -6.15
C VAL A 56 -23.48 2.74 -6.12
N GLN A 57 -22.46 3.28 -5.47
CA GLN A 57 -21.17 2.62 -5.33
C GLN A 57 -20.80 2.52 -3.85
N THR A 58 -20.40 1.33 -3.42
CA THR A 58 -19.95 1.09 -2.04
C THR A 58 -18.52 0.59 -2.07
N LEU A 59 -17.63 1.31 -1.38
CA LEU A 59 -16.26 0.92 -1.09
C LEU A 59 -16.15 0.58 0.39
N THR A 60 -15.81 -0.67 0.70
CA THR A 60 -15.48 -1.12 2.05
C THR A 60 -13.99 -1.38 2.15
N ILE A 61 -13.34 -0.83 3.16
CA ILE A 61 -11.93 -1.06 3.47
C ILE A 61 -11.89 -1.65 4.87
N SER A 62 -11.16 -2.75 5.07
CA SER A 62 -11.05 -3.41 6.36
C SER A 62 -9.61 -3.86 6.64
N LEU A 63 -9.28 -3.94 7.92
CA LEU A 63 -8.01 -4.42 8.46
C LEU A 63 -8.29 -5.46 9.56
N GLY A 64 -7.60 -6.60 9.51
CA GLY A 64 -7.64 -7.61 10.57
C GLY A 64 -8.99 -8.30 10.75
N GLN A 65 -9.65 -8.66 9.65
CA GLN A 65 -10.97 -9.33 9.63
C GLN A 65 -10.90 -10.83 9.30
N GLN A 66 -9.76 -11.36 8.85
CA GLN A 66 -9.71 -12.72 8.29
C GLN A 66 -9.53 -13.84 9.34
N GLN A 67 -9.15 -13.53 10.59
CA GLN A 67 -8.96 -14.56 11.62
C GLN A 67 -9.58 -14.17 12.98
N GLU A 68 -10.59 -14.95 13.41
CA GLU A 68 -11.25 -14.81 14.73
C GLU A 68 -10.31 -15.00 15.94
N GLN A 69 -9.10 -15.53 15.74
CA GLN A 69 -8.17 -15.87 16.82
C GLN A 69 -7.12 -14.79 17.16
N HIS A 70 -7.03 -13.68 16.42
CA HIS A 70 -5.99 -12.65 16.65
C HIS A 70 -6.41 -11.49 17.57
N ALA A 71 -7.62 -11.54 18.13
CA ALA A 71 -8.05 -10.60 19.17
C ALA A 71 -7.28 -10.91 20.46
N ARG A 72 -6.41 -10.04 20.98
CA ARG A 72 -6.79 -8.71 21.50
C ARG A 72 -5.62 -7.72 21.66
N HIS A 73 -4.39 -8.05 21.23
CA HIS A 73 -3.21 -7.25 21.60
C HIS A 73 -2.27 -6.82 20.46
N HIS A 74 -2.56 -7.17 19.19
CA HIS A 74 -1.71 -6.76 18.07
C HIS A 74 -2.32 -5.62 17.27
N SER A 75 -1.51 -4.60 16.98
CA SER A 75 -1.87 -3.53 16.05
C SER A 75 -1.93 -4.08 14.62
N MET A 76 -3.02 -3.74 13.90
CA MET A 76 -3.24 -4.11 12.50
C MET A 76 -2.67 -3.07 11.53
N ALA A 77 -2.62 -1.81 11.94
CA ALA A 77 -1.84 -0.79 11.25
C ALA A 77 -0.80 -0.18 12.18
N THR A 78 0.38 0.13 11.68
CA THR A 78 1.39 0.89 12.41
C THR A 78 2.07 1.91 11.52
N VAL A 79 2.38 3.07 12.09
CA VAL A 79 3.34 4.04 11.56
C VAL A 79 4.53 4.04 12.50
N CYS A 80 5.69 3.67 12.01
CA CYS A 80 6.93 3.66 12.77
C CYS A 80 7.93 4.63 12.14
N LYS A 81 8.67 5.35 12.98
CA LYS A 81 9.87 6.06 12.56
C LYS A 81 11.06 5.15 12.77
N LEU A 82 11.84 4.98 11.71
CA LEU A 82 13.16 4.37 11.78
C LEU A 82 14.22 5.46 11.70
N SER A 83 15.29 5.29 12.47
CA SER A 83 16.45 6.17 12.45
C SER A 83 17.73 5.34 12.41
N ARG A 84 18.59 5.61 11.43
CA ARG A 84 19.91 4.97 11.37
C ARG A 84 20.85 5.57 12.41
N SER A 85 21.69 4.74 13.01
CA SER A 85 22.73 5.14 13.96
C SER A 85 23.94 5.81 13.28
N VAL A 86 24.19 5.48 12.01
CA VAL A 86 25.34 5.96 11.23
C VAL A 86 25.07 7.30 10.52
N LEU A 87 26.12 8.13 10.40
CA LEU A 87 25.99 9.48 9.83
C LEU A 87 25.62 9.44 8.33
N PHE A 88 26.33 8.60 7.56
CA PHE A 88 26.12 8.46 6.12
C PHE A 88 25.33 7.18 5.81
N PRO A 89 24.37 7.24 4.86
CA PRO A 89 23.70 6.03 4.40
C PRO A 89 24.71 5.10 3.72
N PRO A 90 24.53 3.78 3.79
CA PRO A 90 25.31 2.86 2.97
C PRO A 90 25.10 3.15 1.48
N GLN A 91 26.11 2.86 0.67
CA GLN A 91 26.06 3.03 -0.78
C GLN A 91 25.52 1.76 -1.43
N PHE A 92 24.19 1.64 -1.49
CA PHE A 92 23.53 0.51 -2.14
C PHE A 92 23.51 0.66 -3.66
N LYS A 93 23.65 -0.46 -4.36
CA LYS A 93 23.72 -0.53 -5.83
C LYS A 93 22.46 -1.10 -6.46
N SER A 94 21.63 -1.79 -5.68
CA SER A 94 20.37 -2.39 -6.15
C SER A 94 19.16 -1.94 -5.32
N LEU A 95 17.98 -2.02 -5.93
CA LEU A 95 16.73 -1.75 -5.23
C LEU A 95 16.48 -2.79 -4.11
N GLN A 96 16.88 -4.04 -4.33
CA GLN A 96 16.75 -5.10 -3.34
C GLN A 96 17.50 -4.78 -2.04
N GLU A 97 18.75 -4.30 -2.14
CA GLU A 97 19.52 -3.87 -0.96
C GLU A 97 18.82 -2.72 -0.21
N TRP A 98 18.22 -1.77 -0.94
CA TRP A 98 17.43 -0.69 -0.35
C TRP A 98 16.21 -1.22 0.42
N PHE A 99 15.50 -2.21 -0.10
CA PHE A 99 14.39 -2.82 0.62
C PHE A 99 14.86 -3.54 1.90
N HIS A 100 15.92 -4.35 1.82
CA HIS A 100 16.46 -5.02 3.01
C HIS A 100 16.91 -4.02 4.07
N TYR A 101 17.57 -2.93 3.65
CA TYR A 101 17.99 -1.88 4.57
C TYR A 101 16.81 -1.13 5.18
N ALA A 102 15.85 -0.68 4.36
CA ALA A 102 14.74 0.15 4.81
C ALA A 102 13.80 -0.61 5.74
N PHE A 103 13.62 -1.92 5.52
CA PHE A 103 12.67 -2.77 6.26
C PHE A 103 13.36 -3.74 7.23
N ALA A 104 14.67 -3.59 7.48
CA ALA A 104 15.45 -4.50 8.36
C ALA A 104 14.83 -4.73 9.74
N SER A 105 14.10 -3.74 10.26
CA SER A 105 13.45 -3.79 11.58
C SER A 105 11.94 -4.08 11.50
N SER A 106 11.43 -4.59 10.38
CA SER A 106 10.01 -4.88 10.17
C SER A 106 9.72 -6.38 10.23
N ASP A 107 8.93 -6.80 11.21
CA ASP A 107 8.55 -8.22 11.41
C ASP A 107 7.56 -8.74 10.34
N ILE A 108 6.94 -7.81 9.60
CA ILE A 108 5.79 -8.08 8.73
C ILE A 108 6.25 -8.34 7.28
N ASP A 109 7.43 -7.84 6.94
CA ASP A 109 7.89 -7.72 5.58
C ASP A 109 8.85 -8.87 5.25
N ALA A 110 8.32 -9.89 4.58
CA ALA A 110 9.11 -10.97 4.02
C ALA A 110 9.86 -10.48 2.76
N VAL A 111 10.77 -9.52 2.96
CA VAL A 111 11.49 -8.82 1.88
C VAL A 111 12.23 -9.80 0.97
N ASP A 112 12.69 -10.92 1.50
CA ASP A 112 13.34 -11.99 0.75
C ASP A 112 12.44 -12.63 -0.33
N ARG A 113 11.11 -12.44 -0.26
CA ARG A 113 10.15 -12.96 -1.23
C ARG A 113 9.86 -12.01 -2.39
N PHE A 114 10.43 -10.80 -2.40
CA PHE A 114 10.23 -9.89 -3.53
C PHE A 114 10.90 -10.45 -4.79
N PRO A 115 10.21 -10.46 -5.95
CA PRO A 115 10.83 -10.84 -7.21
C PRO A 115 11.97 -9.86 -7.54
N CYS A 116 13.17 -10.40 -7.73
CA CYS A 116 14.33 -9.61 -8.15
C CYS A 116 14.25 -9.36 -9.67
N VAL A 117 13.76 -8.17 -10.07
CA VAL A 117 13.62 -7.77 -11.48
C VAL A 117 14.97 -7.72 -12.22
N GLU A 118 16.08 -7.55 -11.49
CA GLU A 118 17.43 -7.45 -12.08
C GLU A 118 17.99 -8.80 -12.54
N ARG A 119 17.47 -9.93 -12.06
CA ARG A 119 17.97 -11.28 -12.43
C ARG A 119 17.65 -11.70 -13.86
N GLU A 120 16.70 -11.05 -14.53
CA GLU A 120 16.23 -11.50 -15.85
C GLU A 120 17.14 -11.07 -17.02
N ARG A 121 18.18 -10.26 -16.75
CA ARG A 121 19.07 -9.73 -17.82
C ARG A 121 20.32 -10.57 -18.09
N THR A 122 20.59 -11.63 -17.33
CA THR A 122 21.85 -12.39 -17.45
C THR A 122 21.73 -13.82 -17.99
N ASP A 123 20.53 -14.32 -18.30
CA ASP A 123 20.33 -15.71 -18.74
C ASP A 123 19.88 -15.82 -20.21
N SER A 124 20.61 -15.18 -21.12
CA SER A 124 20.48 -15.45 -22.56
C SER A 124 21.82 -15.75 -23.21
N THR A 125 22.56 -16.73 -22.67
CA THR A 125 23.45 -17.56 -23.50
C THR A 125 23.76 -18.91 -22.84
N SER A 126 23.62 -19.98 -23.63
CA SER A 126 24.10 -21.37 -23.44
C SER A 126 23.33 -22.34 -22.52
N ASP A 127 22.35 -23.00 -23.14
CA ASP A 127 22.08 -24.45 -23.21
C ASP A 127 22.68 -25.47 -22.21
N THR A 128 21.75 -26.35 -21.80
CA THR A 128 21.86 -27.81 -21.56
C THR A 128 22.45 -28.38 -20.26
N ALA A 129 21.55 -29.06 -19.54
CA ALA A 129 21.67 -30.39 -18.91
C ALA A 129 21.60 -30.49 -17.36
N ASN A 130 20.71 -31.40 -16.94
CA ASN A 130 20.64 -32.17 -15.68
C ASN A 130 19.79 -31.68 -14.49
N VAL A 131 18.56 -32.16 -14.55
CA VAL A 131 17.70 -32.77 -13.50
C VAL A 131 18.41 -33.22 -12.21
N THR A 132 17.78 -32.83 -11.08
CA THR A 132 17.88 -33.34 -9.69
C THR A 132 19.25 -33.30 -8.99
N ARG A 133 19.36 -32.41 -7.99
CA ARG A 133 19.62 -32.76 -6.58
C ARG A 133 19.71 -31.50 -5.71
N GLY A 134 18.88 -31.49 -4.66
CA GLY A 134 19.23 -31.05 -3.31
C GLY A 134 19.81 -29.65 -3.12
N ARG A 135 19.01 -28.80 -2.44
CA ARG A 135 19.46 -28.02 -1.27
C ARG A 135 20.85 -27.41 -1.43
N THR A 136 20.95 -26.35 -2.22
CA THR A 136 22.00 -25.34 -2.07
C THR A 136 21.35 -24.06 -1.59
N THR A 137 21.19 -24.00 -0.27
CA THR A 137 21.43 -22.79 0.49
C THR A 137 22.79 -22.24 0.06
N SER A 138 22.82 -21.44 -1.02
CA SER A 138 23.95 -20.58 -1.30
C SER A 138 23.86 -19.40 -0.35
N THR A 139 24.29 -19.69 0.88
CA THR A 139 24.77 -18.75 1.88
C THR A 139 25.88 -17.90 1.25
N ASN A 140 25.49 -16.91 0.48
CA ASN A 140 26.21 -15.64 0.40
C ASN A 140 25.56 -14.66 1.39
N THR A 141 25.26 -15.16 2.60
CA THR A 141 25.05 -14.40 3.84
C THR A 141 26.39 -13.80 4.29
N GLY A 142 27.17 -13.27 3.35
CA GLY A 142 28.38 -12.51 3.62
C GLY A 142 27.97 -11.20 4.25
N LYS A 143 27.81 -11.21 5.59
CA LYS A 143 27.64 -10.02 6.41
C LYS A 143 26.61 -9.04 5.83
N LEU A 144 25.36 -9.48 5.65
CA LEU A 144 24.27 -8.50 5.76
C LEU A 144 24.37 -7.99 7.19
N GLN A 145 25.11 -6.89 7.36
CA GLN A 145 25.25 -6.20 8.61
C GLN A 145 23.83 -5.96 9.08
N GLU A 146 23.43 -6.58 10.18
CA GLU A 146 22.10 -6.43 10.74
C GLU A 146 21.94 -4.93 11.01
N HIS A 147 21.23 -4.26 10.10
CA HIS A 147 21.10 -2.82 10.12
C HIS A 147 20.12 -2.49 11.25
N SER A 148 20.68 -2.34 12.45
CA SER A 148 19.91 -1.98 13.63
C SER A 148 19.54 -0.50 13.54
N HIS A 149 18.30 -0.26 13.13
CA HIS A 149 17.69 1.07 13.16
C HIS A 149 16.98 1.26 14.49
N ALA A 150 17.11 2.45 15.07
CA ALA A 150 16.24 2.81 16.19
C ALA A 150 14.80 2.88 15.67
N ARG A 151 13.90 2.11 16.27
CA ARG A 151 12.48 2.02 15.91
C ARG A 151 11.63 2.69 16.97
N GLU A 152 10.80 3.62 16.54
CA GLU A 152 9.82 4.32 17.37
C GLU A 152 8.43 4.16 16.76
N VAL A 153 7.47 3.63 17.51
CA VAL A 153 6.08 3.54 17.06
C VAL A 153 5.43 4.91 17.27
N ILE A 154 5.03 5.55 16.17
CA ILE A 154 4.34 6.85 16.20
C ILE A 154 2.84 6.64 16.38
N PHE A 155 2.29 5.68 15.65
CA PHE A 155 0.85 5.46 15.58
C PHE A 155 0.56 4.00 15.36
N ALA A 156 -0.54 3.53 15.96
CA ALA A 156 -0.98 2.15 15.84
C ALA A 156 -2.50 2.08 15.87
N LEU A 157 -3.09 1.30 14.97
CA LEU A 157 -4.53 1.03 14.95
C LEU A 157 -4.81 -0.44 15.21
N PRO A 158 -5.90 -0.75 15.92
CA PRO A 158 -6.45 -2.10 15.96
C PRO A 158 -7.09 -2.45 14.61
N SER A 159 -7.86 -3.53 14.56
CA SER A 159 -8.77 -3.80 13.44
C SER A 159 -9.66 -2.59 13.18
N LEU A 160 -9.85 -2.28 11.90
CA LEU A 160 -10.59 -1.10 11.43
C LEU A 160 -11.45 -1.52 10.25
N GLN A 161 -12.65 -0.94 10.15
CA GLN A 161 -13.47 -1.04 8.96
C GLN A 161 -14.02 0.34 8.59
N LEU A 162 -13.95 0.69 7.32
CA LEU A 162 -14.43 1.92 6.73
C LEU A 162 -15.42 1.57 5.63
N HIS A 163 -16.60 2.19 5.65
CA HIS A 163 -17.62 2.06 4.62
C HIS A 163 -17.87 3.42 3.98
N LEU A 164 -17.64 3.50 2.68
CA LEU A 164 -17.89 4.68 1.87
C LEU A 164 -18.95 4.34 0.84
N LYS A 165 -20.08 5.06 0.88
CA LYS A 165 -21.16 4.92 -0.10
C LYS A 165 -21.29 6.22 -0.88
N THR A 166 -21.35 6.13 -2.21
CA THR A 166 -21.68 7.24 -3.10
C THR A 166 -22.96 6.91 -3.84
N GLU A 167 -23.77 7.94 -4.06
CA GLU A 167 -25.00 7.87 -4.85
C GLU A 167 -24.94 9.01 -5.87
N HIS A 168 -25.16 8.69 -7.13
CA HIS A 168 -25.05 9.63 -8.23
C HIS A 168 -26.15 9.38 -9.26
N LEU A 169 -26.80 10.45 -9.71
CA LEU A 169 -27.75 10.40 -10.81
C LEU A 169 -27.07 10.92 -12.08
N GLN A 170 -26.89 10.04 -13.07
CA GLN A 170 -26.43 10.41 -14.40
C GLN A 170 -27.63 10.66 -15.30
N THR A 171 -27.79 11.88 -15.79
CA THR A 171 -28.91 12.19 -16.70
C THR A 171 -28.69 11.62 -18.10
N ALA A 172 -29.76 11.47 -18.87
CA ALA A 172 -29.71 11.01 -20.27
C ALA A 172 -28.86 11.94 -21.18
N LYS A 173 -28.66 13.20 -20.76
CA LYS A 173 -27.93 14.19 -21.53
C LYS A 173 -26.42 14.08 -21.27
N THR A 174 -25.65 13.88 -22.34
CA THR A 174 -24.18 13.91 -22.26
C THR A 174 -23.71 15.24 -21.64
N PRO A 175 -22.87 15.22 -20.58
CA PRO A 175 -22.34 16.44 -19.99
C PRO A 175 -21.54 17.25 -21.02
N VAL A 176 -21.83 18.56 -21.13
CA VAL A 176 -21.06 19.46 -21.99
C VAL A 176 -19.81 19.89 -21.25
N VAL A 177 -18.64 19.49 -21.75
CA VAL A 177 -17.33 19.69 -21.08
C VAL A 177 -16.75 21.09 -21.31
N ILE A 178 -17.35 21.91 -22.16
CA ILE A 178 -16.84 23.25 -22.48
C ILE A 178 -17.21 24.22 -21.35
N GLY A 179 -16.20 24.65 -20.59
CA GLY A 179 -16.33 25.70 -19.57
C GLY A 179 -16.92 25.25 -18.23
N ALA A 180 -17.25 23.97 -18.06
CA ALA A 180 -17.73 23.46 -16.77
C ALA A 180 -16.57 23.41 -15.73
N PRO A 181 -16.79 23.85 -14.49
CA PRO A 181 -15.80 23.69 -13.44
C PRO A 181 -15.54 22.19 -13.24
N LYS A 182 -14.26 21.79 -13.24
CA LYS A 182 -13.87 20.42 -12.89
C LYS A 182 -14.51 20.09 -11.53
N HIS A 183 -15.20 18.96 -11.43
CA HIS A 183 -15.71 18.49 -10.14
C HIS A 183 -14.52 18.28 -9.20
N VAL A 184 -14.32 19.21 -8.26
CA VAL A 184 -13.31 19.08 -7.21
C VAL A 184 -14.00 18.46 -6.00
N VAL A 185 -13.72 17.18 -5.76
CA VAL A 185 -14.14 16.51 -4.53
C VAL A 185 -13.24 16.97 -3.40
N TYR A 186 -13.76 17.81 -2.51
CA TYR A 186 -13.05 18.24 -1.30
C TYR A 186 -13.34 17.28 -0.16
N SER A 187 -12.41 16.37 0.14
CA SER A 187 -12.45 15.59 1.38
C SER A 187 -11.69 16.33 2.49
N LYS A 188 -12.43 16.94 3.44
CA LYS A 188 -11.83 17.59 4.62
C LYS A 188 -11.15 16.59 5.56
N TYR A 189 -11.75 15.42 5.73
CA TYR A 189 -11.26 14.39 6.66
C TYR A 189 -9.94 13.75 6.21
N VAL A 190 -9.73 13.56 4.91
CA VAL A 190 -8.45 13.07 4.38
C VAL A 190 -7.33 14.09 4.62
N ARG A 191 -7.62 15.38 4.47
CA ARG A 191 -6.65 16.42 4.83
C ARG A 191 -6.32 16.39 6.31
N GLU A 192 -7.29 16.33 7.21
CA GLU A 192 -7.01 16.39 8.65
C GLU A 192 -6.25 15.15 9.14
N LEU A 193 -6.61 13.94 8.68
CA LEU A 193 -5.85 12.73 9.01
C LEU A 193 -4.41 12.80 8.50
N LEU A 194 -4.22 13.21 7.23
CA LEU A 194 -2.89 13.37 6.66
C LEU A 194 -2.13 14.50 7.37
N PHE A 195 -2.77 15.62 7.66
CA PHE A 195 -2.16 16.79 8.30
C PHE A 195 -1.75 16.46 9.74
N SER A 196 -2.55 15.70 10.49
CA SER A 196 -2.14 15.19 11.81
C SER A 196 -0.97 14.20 11.70
N LEU A 197 -0.96 13.32 10.70
CA LEU A 197 0.18 12.41 10.47
C LEU A 197 1.46 13.16 10.05
N PHE A 198 1.34 14.23 9.27
CA PHE A 198 2.46 15.07 8.84
C PHE A 198 2.92 16.07 9.91
N GLN A 199 2.05 16.53 10.82
CA GLN A 199 2.44 17.39 11.95
C GLN A 199 3.26 16.63 13.01
N ILE A 200 3.18 15.29 13.03
CA ILE A 200 4.03 14.45 13.89
C ILE A 200 5.43 14.25 13.25
N TRP A 201 5.67 14.77 12.03
CA TRP A 201 6.92 14.65 11.29
C TRP A 201 7.69 15.96 11.15
#